data_AF-A0A0P0XBN4-F1
#
_entry.id   AF-A0A0P0XBN4-F1
#
_cell.length_a   1.000
_cell.length_b   1.000
_cell.length_c   1.000
_cell.angle_alpha   90.00
_cell.angle_beta   90.00
_cell.angle_gamma   90.00
#
_symmetry.space_group_name_H-M   'P 1'
#
loop_
_entity.id
_entity.type
_entity.pdbx_description
1 polymer ?
#
loop_
_entity_poly.entity_id
_entity_poly.type
_entity_poly.pdbx_seq_one_letter_code
_entity_poly.pdbx_strand_id
1 'polypeptide(L)'
;MSAVLAWHIATDISFFHEDELGCSSPSRGPSRELSKYVMYLSAKHGILSGNDGHMRLRNAQEFIVECLEDRQEALDQDAVVRSVAAKIDNLTEDFEHPRILTAVEPVLIQSGQLAKELLKMKEANDRWDIIMNVWMEMLCYMAFHCGPGFHIKQVSKGGEFISHACEGCDI
;
A
#
# COMPACT_ATOMS: atom_id res chain seq x y z
N MET A 1 9.19 6.53 -4.53
CA MET A 1 8.56 5.22 -4.31
C MET A 1 8.31 4.98 -2.82
N SER A 2 9.26 5.35 -1.96
CA SER A 2 9.23 5.06 -0.52
C SER A 2 7.91 5.38 0.17
N ALA A 3 7.34 6.57 -0.03
CA ALA A 3 6.07 6.93 0.61
C ALA A 3 4.90 6.03 0.17
N VAL A 4 4.76 5.80 -1.14
CA VAL A 4 3.73 4.91 -1.69
C VAL A 4 3.87 3.49 -1.13
N LEU A 5 5.10 2.97 -1.07
CA LEU A 5 5.37 1.64 -0.53
C LEU A 5 5.10 1.55 0.98
N ALA A 6 5.56 2.53 1.76
CA ALA A 6 5.34 2.54 3.20
C ALA A 6 3.84 2.62 3.55
N TRP A 7 3.10 3.52 2.89
CA TRP A 7 1.67 3.64 3.09
C TRP A 7 0.90 2.41 2.60
N HIS A 8 1.32 1.77 1.50
CA HIS A 8 0.67 0.56 0.99
C HIS A 8 0.77 -0.59 2.00
N ILE A 9 1.98 -0.86 2.48
CA ILE A 9 2.22 -1.89 3.50
C ILE A 9 1.47 -1.56 4.78
N ALA A 10 1.55 -0.31 5.27
CA ALA A 10 0.84 0.11 6.49
C ALA A 10 -0.68 0.00 6.37
N THR A 11 -1.24 0.30 5.19
CA THR A 11 -2.67 0.16 4.90
C THR A 11 -3.11 -1.30 4.97
N ASP A 12 -2.35 -2.23 4.37
CA ASP A 12 -2.68 -3.64 4.43
C ASP A 12 -2.53 -4.19 5.87
N ILE A 13 -1.47 -3.85 6.60
CA ILE A 13 -1.32 -4.23 8.02
C ILE A 13 -2.51 -3.74 8.84
N SER A 14 -2.91 -2.47 8.68
CA SER A 14 -4.06 -1.90 9.40
C SER A 14 -5.37 -2.59 9.00
N PHE A 15 -5.55 -2.88 7.71
CA PHE A 15 -6.73 -3.55 7.18
C PHE A 15 -6.95 -4.91 7.85
N PHE A 16 -5.93 -5.75 7.89
CA PHE A 16 -6.05 -7.12 8.40
C PHE A 16 -6.05 -7.20 9.92
N HIS A 17 -5.43 -6.25 10.62
CA HIS A 17 -5.52 -6.17 12.08
C HIS A 17 -6.93 -5.80 12.56
N GLU A 18 -7.65 -4.94 11.82
CA GLU A 18 -9.01 -4.53 12.19
C GLU A 18 -10.09 -5.58 12.00
N ASP A 19 -9.91 -6.54 11.09
CA ASP A 19 -10.85 -7.65 10.94
C ASP A 19 -10.96 -8.43 12.26
N GLU A 20 -9.91 -8.43 13.09
CA GLU A 20 -9.92 -9.03 14.43
C GLU A 20 -10.69 -8.19 15.45
N LEU A 21 -10.79 -6.87 15.24
CA LEU A 21 -11.44 -5.91 16.14
C LEU A 21 -12.94 -5.72 15.84
N GLY A 22 -13.43 -6.24 14.70
CA GLY A 22 -14.83 -6.15 14.31
C GLY A 22 -15.31 -4.72 13.97
N CYS A 23 -14.39 -3.80 13.69
CA CYS A 23 -14.71 -2.41 13.36
C CYS A 23 -14.82 -2.22 11.84
N SER A 24 -15.92 -1.62 11.37
CA SER A 24 -16.14 -1.33 9.95
C SER A 24 -16.34 0.17 9.70
N SER A 25 -15.28 0.83 9.24
CA SER A 25 -15.41 2.17 8.67
C SER A 25 -15.89 2.08 7.22
N PRO A 26 -16.82 2.95 6.76
CA PRO A 26 -17.18 3.02 5.34
C PRO A 26 -15.99 3.38 4.43
N SER A 27 -14.99 4.08 4.97
CA SER A 27 -13.76 4.46 4.27
C SER A 27 -12.77 3.30 4.10
N ARG A 28 -12.95 2.19 4.84
CA ARG A 28 -11.99 1.05 4.89
C ARG A 28 -11.77 0.37 3.55
N GLY A 29 -12.87 -0.08 2.92
CA GLY A 29 -12.82 -0.74 1.61
C GLY A 29 -12.22 0.16 0.53
N PRO A 30 -12.76 1.37 0.32
CA PRO A 30 -12.25 2.26 -0.72
C PRO A 30 -10.80 2.71 -0.47
N SER A 31 -10.35 2.87 0.78
CA SER A 31 -8.96 3.18 1.10
C SER A 31 -8.00 2.10 0.64
N ARG A 32 -8.36 0.82 0.83
CA ARG A 32 -7.54 -0.31 0.37
C ARG A 32 -7.51 -0.41 -1.15
N GLU A 33 -8.62 -0.13 -1.82
CA GLU A 33 -8.66 -0.11 -3.29
C GLU A 33 -7.83 1.05 -3.88
N LEU A 34 -7.90 2.24 -3.28
CA LEU A 34 -7.04 3.35 -3.67
C LEU A 34 -5.55 3.04 -3.45
N SER A 35 -5.20 2.43 -2.31
CA SER A 35 -3.85 1.95 -2.03
C SER A 35 -3.32 1.04 -3.13
N LYS A 36 -4.08 0.02 -3.52
CA LYS A 36 -3.72 -0.90 -4.62
C LYS A 36 -3.58 -0.17 -5.95
N TYR A 37 -4.49 0.75 -6.25
CA TYR A 37 -4.48 1.52 -7.50
C TYR A 37 -3.28 2.45 -7.60
N VAL A 38 -2.98 3.22 -6.55
CA VAL A 38 -1.81 4.12 -6.48
C VAL A 38 -0.50 3.31 -6.54
N MET A 39 -0.43 2.16 -5.85
CA MET A 39 0.70 1.23 -5.96
C MET A 39 0.89 0.73 -7.40
N TYR A 40 -0.19 0.30 -8.06
CA TYR A 40 -0.18 -0.12 -9.46
C TYR A 40 0.30 1.00 -10.40
N LEU A 41 -0.21 2.23 -10.22
CA LEU A 41 0.22 3.39 -10.98
C LEU A 41 1.72 3.65 -10.82
N SER A 42 2.20 3.61 -9.58
CA SER A 42 3.61 3.85 -9.25
C SER A 42 4.51 2.77 -9.84
N ALA A 43 4.16 1.49 -9.66
CA ALA A 43 4.96 0.36 -10.12
C ALA A 43 4.98 0.23 -11.66
N LYS A 44 3.83 0.38 -12.32
CA LYS A 44 3.69 0.15 -13.76
C LYS A 44 4.14 1.33 -14.61
N HIS A 45 3.94 2.55 -14.12
CA HIS A 45 4.18 3.76 -14.90
C HIS A 45 5.34 4.61 -14.37
N GLY A 46 5.98 4.20 -13.27
CA GLY A 46 7.10 4.91 -12.67
C GLY A 46 6.70 6.24 -12.01
N ILE A 47 5.40 6.52 -11.87
CA ILE A 47 4.91 7.75 -11.24
C ILE A 47 5.26 7.70 -9.76
N LEU A 48 5.74 8.81 -9.18
CA LEU A 48 6.25 8.84 -7.81
C LEU A 48 7.37 7.83 -7.51
N SER A 49 7.96 7.15 -8.50
CA SER A 49 8.98 6.12 -8.22
C SER A 49 10.32 6.76 -7.80
N GLY A 50 10.66 7.95 -8.29
CA GLY A 50 12.00 8.51 -8.14
C GLY A 50 13.04 7.66 -8.89
N ASN A 51 14.31 8.05 -8.84
CA ASN A 51 15.37 7.39 -9.62
C ASN A 51 15.62 5.93 -9.18
N ASP A 52 15.29 5.57 -7.94
CA ASP A 52 15.56 4.26 -7.34
C ASP A 52 14.29 3.41 -7.12
N GLY A 53 13.13 3.85 -7.63
CA GLY A 53 11.85 3.24 -7.27
C GLY A 53 11.71 1.78 -7.69
N HIS A 54 12.22 1.41 -8.87
CA HIS A 54 12.22 0.02 -9.33
C HIS A 54 13.09 -0.89 -8.46
N MET A 55 14.24 -0.38 -7.97
CA MET A 55 15.10 -1.14 -7.07
C MET A 55 14.41 -1.33 -5.72
N ARG A 56 13.83 -0.27 -5.15
CA ARG A 56 13.08 -0.36 -3.88
C ARG A 56 11.90 -1.33 -3.97
N LEU A 57 11.14 -1.29 -5.06
CA LEU A 57 10.03 -2.23 -5.28
C LEU A 57 10.54 -3.67 -5.38
N ARG A 58 11.63 -3.91 -6.11
CA ARG A 58 12.24 -5.24 -6.23
C ARG A 58 12.71 -5.76 -4.86
N ASN A 59 13.44 -4.95 -4.11
CA ASN A 59 13.93 -5.35 -2.79
C ASN A 59 12.76 -5.60 -1.82
N ALA A 60 11.64 -4.87 -1.94
CA ALA A 60 10.42 -5.13 -1.19
C ALA A 60 9.78 -6.48 -1.58
N GLN A 61 9.75 -6.81 -2.86
CA GLN A 61 9.26 -8.10 -3.35
C GLN A 61 10.15 -9.25 -2.86
N GLU A 62 11.47 -9.07 -2.92
CA GLU A 62 12.45 -10.04 -2.39
C GLU A 62 12.26 -10.25 -0.88
N PHE A 63 12.04 -9.17 -0.12
CA PHE A 63 11.70 -9.27 1.30
C PHE A 63 10.41 -10.06 1.55
N ILE A 64 9.36 -9.81 0.75
CA ILE A 64 8.10 -10.56 0.87
C ILE A 64 8.34 -12.04 0.56
N VAL A 65 9.13 -12.37 -0.47
CA VAL A 65 9.49 -13.77 -0.77
C VAL A 65 10.25 -14.40 0.40
N GLU A 66 11.24 -13.71 0.96
CA GLU A 66 12.01 -14.16 2.13
C GLU A 66 11.10 -14.44 3.34
N CYS A 67 10.10 -13.58 3.59
CA CYS A 67 9.12 -13.78 4.66
C CYS A 67 8.30 -15.07 4.50
N LEU A 68 8.25 -15.62 3.28
CA LEU A 68 7.42 -16.75 2.89
C LEU A 68 8.22 -18.03 2.58
N GLU A 69 9.56 -17.99 2.62
CA GLU A 69 10.41 -19.14 2.24
C GLU A 69 10.12 -20.40 3.08
N ASP A 70 9.81 -20.23 4.37
CA ASP A 70 9.50 -21.35 5.28
C ASP A 70 8.05 -21.85 5.19
N ARG A 71 7.23 -21.27 4.30
CA ARG A 71 5.80 -21.57 4.19
C ARG A 71 5.57 -22.51 3.01
N GLN A 72 5.16 -23.74 3.30
CA GLN A 72 4.90 -24.77 2.29
C GLN A 72 3.43 -24.78 1.81
N GLU A 73 2.55 -24.08 2.52
CA GLU A 73 1.10 -24.08 2.27
C GLU A 73 0.67 -22.85 1.45
N ALA A 74 -0.46 -22.98 0.75
CA ALA A 74 -1.09 -21.85 0.09
C ALA A 74 -1.60 -20.86 1.15
N LEU A 75 -0.98 -19.68 1.22
CA LEU A 75 -1.39 -18.63 2.14
C LEU A 75 -2.47 -17.75 1.52
N ASP A 76 -3.45 -17.35 2.33
CA ASP A 76 -4.33 -16.25 1.98
C ASP A 76 -3.63 -14.89 2.17
N GLN A 77 -4.30 -13.81 1.80
CA GLN A 77 -3.73 -12.46 1.90
C GLN A 77 -3.46 -12.04 3.35
N ASP A 78 -4.29 -12.48 4.30
CA ASP A 78 -4.15 -12.15 5.72
C ASP A 78 -2.88 -12.79 6.29
N ALA A 79 -2.66 -14.08 6.03
CA ALA A 79 -1.47 -14.80 6.46
C ALA A 79 -0.17 -14.23 5.89
N VAL A 80 -0.19 -13.76 4.63
CA VAL A 80 0.95 -13.07 4.02
C VAL A 80 1.22 -11.76 4.75
N VAL A 81 0.21 -10.92 4.95
CA VAL A 81 0.39 -9.62 5.61
C VAL A 81 0.87 -9.79 7.05
N ARG A 82 0.35 -10.76 7.80
CA ARG A 82 0.82 -11.06 9.16
C ARG A 82 2.28 -11.52 9.20
N SER A 83 2.68 -12.35 8.23
CA SER A 83 4.07 -12.83 8.15
C SER A 83 5.03 -11.67 7.84
N VAL A 84 4.65 -10.80 6.91
CA VAL A 84 5.40 -9.57 6.57
C VAL A 84 5.45 -8.61 7.76
N ALA A 85 4.33 -8.36 8.44
CA ALA A 85 4.26 -7.49 9.62
C ALA A 85 5.17 -7.98 10.75
N ALA A 86 5.14 -9.28 11.06
CA ALA A 86 5.99 -9.88 12.09
C ALA A 86 7.49 -9.76 11.75
N LYS A 87 7.86 -9.96 10.48
CA LYS A 87 9.25 -9.76 10.05
C LYS A 87 9.67 -8.29 10.13
N ILE A 88 8.79 -7.36 9.75
CA ILE A 88 9.05 -5.90 9.86
C ILE A 88 9.26 -5.50 11.33
N ASP A 89 8.48 -6.05 12.26
CA ASP A 89 8.66 -5.80 13.68
C ASP A 89 10.05 -6.25 14.17
N ASN A 90 10.51 -7.41 13.73
CA ASN A 90 11.86 -7.90 14.05
C ASN A 90 12.98 -7.03 13.43
N LEU A 91 12.73 -6.33 12.31
CA LEU A 91 13.71 -5.40 11.74
C LEU A 91 13.95 -4.18 12.63
N THR A 92 12.97 -3.82 13.47
CA THR A 92 13.11 -2.68 14.38
C THR A 92 13.97 -2.97 15.61
N GLU A 93 14.32 -4.25 15.81
CA GLU A 93 15.27 -4.69 16.82
C GLU A 93 16.69 -4.66 16.21
N ASP A 94 17.67 -4.07 16.91
CA ASP A 94 19.06 -3.82 16.46
C ASP A 94 19.83 -5.11 16.10
N PHE A 95 19.50 -5.71 14.95
CA PHE A 95 20.21 -6.85 14.36
C PHE A 95 20.92 -6.44 13.06
N GLU A 96 22.07 -7.06 12.77
CA GLU A 96 22.72 -6.90 11.46
C GLU A 96 21.87 -7.58 10.38
N HIS A 97 21.25 -6.79 9.50
CA HIS A 97 20.39 -7.28 8.43
C HIS A 97 21.16 -7.59 7.13
N PRO A 98 20.70 -8.54 6.29
CA PRO A 98 21.34 -8.84 5.01
C PRO A 98 21.45 -7.61 4.10
N ARG A 99 22.61 -7.41 3.44
CA ARG A 99 22.88 -6.24 2.57
C ARG A 99 21.85 -6.00 1.46
N ILE A 100 21.12 -7.04 1.05
CA ILE A 100 20.11 -6.97 0.00
C ILE A 100 18.96 -6.02 0.42
N LEU A 101 18.70 -5.90 1.72
CA LEU A 101 17.61 -5.07 2.24
C LEU A 101 17.97 -3.61 2.47
N THR A 102 19.25 -3.20 2.36
CA THR A 102 19.70 -1.87 2.82
C THR A 102 18.96 -0.69 2.17
N ALA A 103 18.49 -0.84 0.94
CA ALA A 103 17.76 0.22 0.24
C ALA A 103 16.27 0.32 0.61
N VAL A 104 15.67 -0.77 1.08
CA VAL A 104 14.23 -0.87 1.39
C VAL A 104 13.95 -0.92 2.89
N GLU A 105 14.91 -1.35 3.70
CA GLU A 105 14.80 -1.48 5.15
C GLU A 105 14.27 -0.22 5.84
N PRO A 106 14.73 1.02 5.53
CA PRO A 106 14.14 2.22 6.11
C PRO A 106 12.65 2.38 5.78
N VAL A 107 12.23 1.95 4.58
CA VAL A 107 10.83 1.99 4.14
C VAL A 107 9.99 0.94 4.86
N LEU A 108 10.55 -0.26 5.07
CA LEU A 108 9.90 -1.34 5.84
C LEU A 108 9.70 -0.92 7.30
N ILE A 109 10.74 -0.43 7.97
CA ILE A 109 10.68 0.09 9.34
C ILE A 109 9.65 1.21 9.44
N GLN A 110 9.70 2.18 8.52
CA GLN A 110 8.74 3.28 8.48
C GLN A 110 7.30 2.78 8.31
N SER A 111 7.07 1.75 7.47
CA SER A 111 5.74 1.17 7.27
C SER A 111 5.19 0.51 8.54
N GLY A 112 6.03 -0.22 9.29
CA GLY A 112 5.64 -0.83 10.56
C GLY A 112 5.35 0.22 11.63
N GLN A 113 6.18 1.26 11.74
CA GLN A 113 5.94 2.38 12.64
C GLN A 113 4.64 3.11 12.29
N LEU A 114 4.41 3.39 11.02
CA LEU A 114 3.19 4.02 10.54
C LEU A 114 1.95 3.18 10.86
N ALA A 115 2.00 1.87 10.61
CA ALA A 115 0.92 0.96 10.97
C ALA A 115 0.64 0.99 12.48
N LYS A 116 1.67 0.95 13.33
CA LYS A 116 1.53 1.06 14.78
C LYS A 116 0.87 2.38 15.21
N GLU A 117 1.27 3.51 14.63
CA GLU A 117 0.65 4.81 14.94
C GLU A 117 -0.81 4.87 14.50
N LEU A 118 -1.14 4.36 13.32
CA LEU A 118 -2.53 4.24 12.86
C LEU A 118 -3.34 3.36 13.83
N LEU A 119 -2.79 2.21 14.23
CA LEU A 119 -3.47 1.27 15.14
C LEU A 119 -3.66 1.80 16.57
N LYS A 120 -2.92 2.84 17.00
CA LYS A 120 -3.17 3.52 18.28
C LYS A 120 -4.43 4.40 18.26
N MET A 121 -4.94 4.76 17.09
CA MET A 121 -6.16 5.54 16.97
C MET A 121 -7.36 4.70 17.43
N LYS A 122 -8.11 5.22 18.42
CA LYS A 122 -9.25 4.51 19.02
C LYS A 122 -10.40 4.32 18.04
N GLU A 123 -10.70 5.37 17.28
CA GLU A 123 -11.80 5.38 16.33
C GLU A 123 -11.31 4.90 14.96
N ALA A 124 -11.85 3.77 14.48
CA ALA A 124 -11.50 3.25 13.16
C ALA A 124 -11.87 4.23 12.04
N ASN A 125 -12.95 5.01 12.21
CA ASN A 125 -13.34 6.02 11.22
C ASN A 125 -12.25 7.06 11.04
N ASP A 126 -11.74 7.65 12.13
CA ASP A 126 -10.67 8.64 12.06
C ASP A 126 -9.42 8.06 11.39
N ARG A 127 -9.07 6.80 11.70
CA ARG A 127 -7.94 6.10 11.08
C ARG A 127 -8.12 5.96 9.57
N TRP A 128 -9.26 5.44 9.13
CA TRP A 128 -9.52 5.21 7.71
C TRP A 128 -9.72 6.50 6.93
N ASP A 129 -10.23 7.56 7.55
CA ASP A 129 -10.33 8.87 6.92
C ASP A 129 -8.94 9.48 6.70
N ILE A 130 -7.99 9.31 7.62
CA ILE A 130 -6.58 9.71 7.39
C ILE A 130 -5.98 8.91 6.23
N ILE A 131 -6.13 7.58 6.24
CA ILE A 131 -5.59 6.71 5.19
C ILE A 131 -6.19 7.10 3.83
N MET A 132 -7.51 7.28 3.76
CA MET A 132 -8.23 7.73 2.56
C MET A 132 -7.66 9.05 2.04
N ASN A 133 -7.55 10.06 2.92
CA ASN A 133 -7.08 11.39 2.54
C ASN A 133 -5.65 11.34 1.97
N VAL A 134 -4.76 10.55 2.57
CA VAL A 134 -3.39 10.39 2.06
C VAL A 134 -3.38 9.77 0.66
N TRP A 135 -4.19 8.73 0.42
CA TRP A 135 -4.26 8.12 -0.91
C TRP A 135 -4.87 9.07 -1.95
N MET A 136 -5.88 9.85 -1.57
CA MET A 136 -6.47 10.88 -2.42
C MET A 136 -5.46 11.98 -2.76
N GLU A 137 -4.68 12.46 -1.78
CA GLU A 137 -3.61 13.43 -2.01
C GLU A 137 -2.54 12.89 -2.97
N MET A 138 -2.08 11.65 -2.77
CA MET A 138 -1.13 11.01 -3.67
C MET A 138 -1.72 10.87 -5.08
N LEU A 139 -2.97 10.44 -5.21
CA LEU A 139 -3.63 10.30 -6.51
C LEU A 139 -3.79 11.65 -7.22
N CYS A 140 -4.20 12.69 -6.50
CA CYS A 140 -4.27 14.06 -7.03
C CYS A 140 -2.90 14.52 -7.51
N TYR A 141 -1.85 14.35 -6.70
CA TYR A 141 -0.48 14.66 -7.09
C TYR A 141 -0.09 13.91 -8.37
N MET A 142 -0.36 12.60 -8.45
CA MET A 142 -0.10 11.82 -9.66
C MET A 142 -0.82 12.41 -10.86
N ALA A 143 -2.11 12.76 -10.74
CA ALA A 143 -2.88 13.34 -11.83
C ALA A 143 -2.30 14.67 -12.36
N PHE A 144 -1.84 15.55 -11.47
CA PHE A 144 -1.23 16.83 -11.86
C PHE A 144 0.16 16.70 -12.47
N HIS A 145 0.95 15.70 -12.04
CA HIS A 145 2.33 15.51 -12.51
C HIS A 145 2.44 14.54 -13.70
N CYS A 146 1.36 13.87 -14.07
CA CYS A 146 1.30 13.05 -15.26
C CYS A 146 1.00 13.93 -16.47
N GLY A 147 1.94 13.99 -17.42
CA GLY A 147 1.77 14.74 -18.66
C GLY A 147 0.51 14.29 -19.44
N PRO A 148 -0.04 15.12 -20.34
CA PRO A 148 -1.31 14.83 -21.05
C PRO A 148 -1.38 13.44 -21.72
N GLY A 149 -0.24 12.91 -22.17
CA GLY A 149 -0.16 11.58 -22.79
C GLY A 149 -0.39 10.40 -21.84
N PHE A 150 -0.27 10.60 -20.53
CA PHE A 150 -0.57 9.60 -19.52
C PHE A 150 -2.10 9.43 -19.35
N HIS A 151 -2.80 10.56 -19.23
CA HIS A 151 -4.26 10.60 -19.10
C HIS A 151 -4.96 9.98 -20.31
N ILE A 152 -4.52 10.29 -21.53
CA ILE A 152 -5.12 9.73 -22.76
C ILE A 152 -4.97 8.21 -22.81
N LYS A 153 -3.80 7.65 -22.48
CA LYS A 153 -3.57 6.19 -22.55
C LYS A 153 -4.35 5.41 -21.48
N GLN A 154 -4.56 5.98 -20.31
CA GLN A 154 -5.25 5.29 -19.22
C GLN A 154 -6.78 5.40 -19.33
N VAL A 155 -7.31 6.53 -19.79
CA VAL A 155 -8.74 6.67 -20.11
C VAL A 155 -9.13 5.76 -21.30
N SER A 156 -8.24 5.60 -22.29
CA SER A 156 -8.45 4.67 -23.42
C SER A 156 -8.41 3.18 -23.04
N LYS A 157 -7.90 2.83 -21.85
CA LYS A 157 -7.79 1.44 -21.37
C LYS A 157 -8.59 1.15 -20.11
N GLY A 158 -9.09 2.18 -19.43
CA GLY A 158 -9.67 2.12 -18.09
C GLY A 158 -11.04 2.77 -17.97
N GLY A 159 -11.72 3.02 -19.10
CA GLY A 159 -13.12 3.47 -19.11
C GLY A 159 -14.08 2.54 -18.34
N GLU A 160 -13.67 1.32 -17.98
CA GLU A 160 -14.51 0.37 -17.25
C GLU A 160 -14.69 0.70 -15.76
N PHE A 161 -13.78 1.44 -15.11
CA PHE A 161 -13.92 1.75 -13.67
C PHE A 161 -14.71 3.04 -13.38
N ILE A 162 -14.77 3.98 -14.32
CA ILE A 162 -15.50 5.25 -14.17
C ILE A 162 -16.90 5.16 -14.81
N SER A 163 -17.15 4.17 -15.67
CA SER A 163 -18.48 3.94 -16.24
C SER A 163 -19.43 3.22 -15.27
N HIS A 164 -18.93 2.39 -14.36
CA HIS A 164 -19.78 1.61 -13.44
C HIS A 164 -20.24 2.34 -12.17
N ALA A 165 -19.68 3.52 -11.85
CA ALA A 165 -20.12 4.34 -10.72
C ALA A 165 -21.11 5.46 -11.12
N CYS A 166 -21.41 5.60 -12.42
CA CYS A 166 -22.34 6.61 -12.96
C CYS A 166 -23.57 6.03 -13.68
N GLU A 167 -23.75 4.70 -13.70
CA GLU A 167 -24.96 4.05 -14.26
C GLU A 167 -26.11 3.92 -13.23
N GLY A 168 -26.04 4.60 -12.09
CA GLY A 168 -27.01 4.49 -10.98
C GLY A 168 -27.96 5.67 -10.78
N CYS A 169 -27.83 6.77 -11.53
CA CYS A 169 -28.70 7.94 -11.41
C CYS A 169 -28.75 8.68 -12.75
N ASP A 170 -29.80 8.46 -13.54
CA ASP A 170 -30.56 9.47 -14.31
C ASP A 170 -31.49 8.76 -15.32
N ILE A 171 -32.79 9.11 -15.24
CA ILE A 171 -33.99 8.63 -15.98
C ILE A 171 -34.74 7.43 -15.37
#